data_AF-A0A3A0AUY0-F1
#
_entry.id   AF-A0A3A0AUY0-F1
#
_cell.length_a   1.000
_cell.length_b   1.000
_cell.length_c   1.000
_cell.angle_alpha   90.00
_cell.angle_beta   90.00
_cell.angle_gamma   90.00
#
_symmetry.space_group_name_H-M   'P 1'
#
loop_
_entity.id
_entity.type
_entity.pdbx_description
1 polymer ?
#
loop_
_entity_poly.entity_id
_entity_poly.type
_entity_poly.pdbx_seq_one_letter_code
_entity_poly.pdbx_strand_id
1 'polypeptide(L)' 'RLEAQGLLESDWKIEESRPRRYYVVSAEGKKLLPKLKKEWAGIVSVMDKMLS' A
#
# COMPACT_ATOMS: atom_id res chain seq x y z
N ARG A 1 -3.05 -1.58 10.28
CA ARG A 1 -2.72 -2.91 9.73
C ARG A 1 -1.48 -2.89 8.83
N LEU A 2 -1.41 -2.04 7.80
CA LEU A 2 -0.24 -1.98 6.90
C LEU A 2 1.06 -1.57 7.61
N GLU A 3 1.00 -0.62 8.55
CA GLU A 3 2.14 -0.27 9.40
C GLU A 3 2.57 -1.43 10.31
N ALA A 4 1.63 -2.12 10.96
CA ALA A 4 1.91 -3.33 11.75
C ALA A 4 2.47 -4.49 10.91
N GLN A 5 2.27 -4.46 9.59
CA GLN A 5 2.84 -5.39 8.63
C GLN A 5 4.20 -4.91 8.08
N GLY A 6 4.70 -3.75 8.54
CA GLY A 6 5.95 -3.15 8.07
C GLY A 6 5.88 -2.57 6.66
N LEU A 7 4.69 -2.35 6.11
CA LEU A 7 4.50 -1.84 4.75
C LEU A 7 4.39 -0.31 4.70
N LEU A 8 4.13 0.34 5.83
CA LEU A 8 4.11 1.79 5.97
C LEU A 8 5.06 2.21 7.09
N GLU A 9 5.66 3.39 6.93
CA GLU A 9 6.41 4.10 7.95
C GLU A 9 5.62 5.34 8.38
N SER A 10 5.64 5.66 9.67
CA SER A 10 5.03 6.89 10.18
C SER A 10 6.00 8.05 10.17
N ASP A 11 5.54 9.19 9.64
CA ASP A 11 6.21 10.47 9.72
C ASP A 11 5.39 11.43 10.59
N TRP A 12 6.00 11.98 11.64
CA TRP A 12 5.34 12.86 12.59
C TRP A 12 5.74 14.31 12.32
N LYS A 13 4.76 15.14 11.96
CA LYS A 13 4.93 16.59 11.90
C LYS A 13 4.44 17.24 13.19
N ILE A 14 5.35 17.91 13.88
CA ILE A 14 5.14 18.58 15.18
C ILE A 14 5.15 20.12 15.01
N GLU A 15 5.10 20.62 13.77
CA GLU A 15 5.22 22.05 13.44
C GLU A 15 3.99 22.91 13.85
N GLU A 16 2.84 22.29 14.15
CA GLU A 16 1.60 22.97 14.56
C GLU A 16 1.20 22.60 15.99
N SER A 17 0.28 23.37 16.61
CA SER A 17 -0.27 23.11 17.95
C SER A 17 -0.96 21.74 18.13
N ARG A 18 -1.05 20.96 17.04
CA ARG A 18 -1.57 19.59 17.02
C ARG A 18 -0.66 18.70 16.16
N PRO A 19 -0.02 17.67 16.73
CA PRO A 19 0.83 16.77 15.96
C PRO A 19 0.00 15.98 14.94
N ARG A 20 0.49 15.90 13.70
CA ARG A 20 -0.12 15.09 12.63
C ARG A 20 0.79 13.93 12.27
N ARG A 21 0.19 12.75 12.14
CA ARG A 21 0.88 11.54 11.70
C ARG A 21 0.56 11.29 10.23
N TYR A 22 1.59 11.31 9.40
CA TYR A 22 1.53 10.93 7.99
C TYR A 22 2.10 9.52 7.83
N TYR A 23 1.69 8.85 6.76
CA TYR A 23 2.19 7.53 6.41
C TYR A 23 2.84 7.57 5.04
N VAL A 24 4.04 7.04 4.97
CA VAL A 24 4.76 6.85 3.70
C VAL A 24 4.93 5.36 3.44
N VAL A 25 4.93 4.98 2.16
CA VAL A 25 5.17 3.58 1.80
C VAL A 25 6.63 3.25 2.09
N SER A 26 6.83 2.25 2.96
CA SER A 26 8.16 1.73 3.32
C SER A 26 8.90 1.15 2.10
N ALA A 27 10.18 0.85 2.27
CA ALA A 27 10.96 0.16 1.24
C ALA A 27 10.36 -1.23 0.90
N GLU A 28 9.91 -1.97 1.91
CA GLU A 28 9.26 -3.27 1.80
C GLU A 28 7.92 -3.15 1.08
N GLY A 29 7.13 -2.14 1.45
CA GLY A 29 5.88 -1.79 0.79
C GLY A 29 6.08 -1.48 -0.70
N LYS A 30 7.13 -0.73 -1.06
CA LYS A 30 7.48 -0.43 -2.45
C LYS A 30 7.88 -1.67 -3.23
N LYS A 31 8.57 -2.64 -2.61
CA LYS A 31 8.91 -3.93 -3.23
C LYS A 31 7.69 -4.84 -3.41
N LEU A 32 6.73 -4.80 -2.48
CA LEU A 32 5.54 -5.65 -2.50
C LEU A 32 4.45 -5.12 -3.45
N LEU A 33 4.27 -3.80 -3.52
CA LEU A 33 3.24 -3.15 -4.32
C LEU A 33 3.15 -3.65 -5.78
N PRO A 34 4.23 -3.77 -6.56
CA PRO A 34 4.14 -4.27 -7.94
C PRO A 34 3.66 -5.73 -8.02
N LYS A 35 3.97 -6.57 -7.02
CA LYS A 35 3.50 -7.97 -6.98
C LYS A 35 1.98 -8.02 -6.79
N LEU A 36 1.46 -7.25 -5.83
CA LEU A 36 0.03 -7.13 -5.58
C LEU A 36 -0.72 -6.60 -6.81
N LYS A 37 -0.15 -5.61 -7.50
CA LYS A 37 -0.72 -5.10 -8.76
C LYS A 37 -0.79 -6.17 -9.85
N LYS A 38 0.26 -6.99 -9.98
CA LYS A 38 0.30 -8.09 -10.94
C LYS A 38 -0.73 -9.17 -10.61
N GLU A 39 -0.83 -9.55 -9.34
CA GLU A 39 -1.82 -10.52 -8.88
C GLU A 39 -3.25 -10.03 -9.14
N TRP A 40 -3.53 -8.77 -8.81
CA TRP A 40 -4.81 -8.13 -9.11
C TRP A 40 -5.14 -8.14 -10.61
N ALA A 41 -4.18 -7.74 -11.46
CA ALA A 41 -4.37 -7.79 -12.91
C ALA A 41 -4.65 -9.21 -13.42
N GLY A 42 -4.03 -10.22 -12.80
CA GLY A 42 -4.33 -11.63 -13.07
C GLY A 42 -5.77 -12.00 -12.73
N ILE A 43 -6.25 -11.59 -11.54
CA ILE A 43 -7.64 -11.81 -11.12
C ILE A 43 -8.61 -11.15 -12.09
N VAL A 44 -8.38 -9.88 -12.44
CA VAL A 44 -9.20 -9.15 -13.41
C VAL A 44 -9.24 -9.88 -14.75
N SER A 45 -8.08 -10.29 -15.28
CA SER A 45 -8.01 -11.02 -16.55
C SER A 45 -8.77 -12.34 -16.53
N VAL A 46 -8.77 -13.06 -15.40
CA VAL A 46 -9.56 -14.29 -15.24
C VAL A 46 -11.05 -13.96 -15.24
N MET A 47 -11.47 -12.94 -14.50
CA MET A 47 -12.88 -12.54 -14.46
C MET A 47 -13.38 -12.09 -15.84
N ASP A 48 -12.59 -11.31 -16.58
CA ASP A 48 -12.95 -10.85 -17.92
C ASP A 48 -13.23 -12.04 -18.85
N LYS A 49 -12.40 -13.09 -18.81
CA LYS A 49 -12.60 -14.32 -19.58
C LYS A 49 -13.82 -15.13 -19.17
N MET A 50 -14.26 -15.01 -17.92
CA MET A 50 -15.45 -15.71 -17.43
C MET A 50 -16.75 -15.00 -17.84
N LEU A 51 -16.69 -13.70 -18.11
CA LEU A 51 -17.83 -12.85 -18.44
C LEU A 51 -17.99 -12.60 -19.95
N SER A 52 -16.98 -12.93 -20.75
CA SER A 52 -16.99 -12.87 -22.22
C SER A 52 -17.48 -14.18 -22.85
#